data_AF-R7K6S2-F1
#
_entry.id   AF-R7K6S2-F1
#
_cell.length_a   1.000
_cell.length_b   1.000
_cell.length_c   1.000
_cell.angle_alpha   90.00
_cell.angle_beta   90.00
_cell.angle_gamma   90.00
#
_symmetry.space_group_name_H-M   'P 1'
#
loop_
_entity.id
_entity.type
_entity.pdbx_description
1 polymer ?
#
loop_
_entity_poly.entity_id
_entity_poly.type
_entity_poly.pdbx_seq_one_letter_code
_entity_poly.pdbx_strand_id
1 'polypeptide(L)' 'MNRIERTDEKFKELFKAMPSDGSGTDGEFMQILQKFIFGEVFYLGSLDSRTRELVTVTVLTVNQTLP' A
#
# COMPACT_ATOMS: atom_id res chain seq x y z
N MET A 1 -0.62 -9.96 15.00
CA MET A 1 0.00 -8.92 14.18
C MET A 1 -0.91 -7.71 14.12
N ASN A 2 -0.41 -6.55 14.55
CA ASN A 2 -1.13 -5.28 14.52
C ASN A 2 -1.06 -4.63 13.12
N ARG A 3 -1.76 -3.51 12.93
CA ARG A 3 -1.83 -2.81 11.64
C ARG A 3 -0.47 -2.31 11.13
N ILE A 4 0.40 -1.88 12.03
CA ILE A 4 1.73 -1.36 11.67
C ILE A 4 2.60 -2.50 11.18
N GLU A 5 2.67 -3.60 11.93
CA GLU A 5 3.40 -4.81 11.55
C GLU A 5 2.92 -5.37 10.19
N ARG A 6 1.60 -5.37 9.95
CA ARG A 6 0.99 -5.71 8.64
C ARG A 6 1.47 -4.83 7.50
N THR A 7 1.54 -3.53 7.76
CA THR A 7 2.01 -2.56 6.77
C THR A 7 3.48 -2.84 6.42
N ASP A 8 4.33 -3.02 7.43
CA ASP A 8 5.76 -3.24 7.24
C ASP A 8 6.04 -4.52 6.45
N GLU A 9 5.40 -5.64 6.82
CA GLU A 9 5.56 -6.91 6.12
C GLU A 9 5.11 -6.84 4.66
N LYS A 10 3.90 -6.33 4.40
CA LYS A 10 3.35 -6.28 3.04
C LYS A 10 4.11 -5.28 2.16
N PHE A 11 4.49 -4.12 2.70
CA PHE A 11 5.26 -3.12 1.96
C PHE A 11 6.65 -3.66 1.58
N LYS A 12 7.31 -4.37 2.50
CA LYS A 12 8.59 -5.03 2.22
C LYS A 12 8.45 -6.18 1.22
N GLU A 13 7.37 -6.95 1.28
CA GLU A 13 7.08 -8.01 0.31
C GLU A 13 7.01 -7.45 -1.12
N LEU A 14 6.20 -6.40 -1.32
CA LEU A 14 5.87 -5.82 -2.63
C LEU A 14 6.99 -4.93 -3.20
N PHE A 15 7.56 -4.05 -2.38
CA PHE A 15 8.46 -3.00 -2.85
C PHE A 15 9.93 -3.19 -2.46
N LYS A 16 10.24 -4.20 -1.63
CA LYS A 16 11.59 -4.42 -1.07
C LYS A 16 12.16 -3.18 -0.34
N ALA A 17 11.27 -2.37 0.22
CA ALA A 17 11.57 -1.12 0.92
C ALA A 17 10.84 -1.07 2.27
N MET A 18 11.11 -0.03 3.06
CA MET A 18 10.35 0.29 4.27
C MET A 18 9.24 1.30 3.94
N PRO A 19 8.08 1.23 4.61
CA PRO A 19 7.07 2.27 4.53
C PRO A 19 7.60 3.62 5.05
N SER A 20 6.85 4.69 4.77
CA SER A 20 7.18 6.05 5.18
C SER A 20 7.38 6.14 6.68
N ASP A 21 8.49 6.76 7.08
CA ASP A 21 8.80 7.11 8.47
C ASP A 21 8.09 8.38 8.94
N GLY A 22 7.27 9.00 8.09
CA GLY A 22 6.62 10.29 8.37
C GLY A 22 7.47 11.51 8.05
N SER A 23 8.60 11.36 7.36
CA SER A 23 9.36 12.49 6.83
C SER A 23 8.75 13.03 5.53
N GLY A 24 9.08 14.29 5.19
CA GLY A 24 8.67 14.95 3.95
C GLY A 24 7.52 15.95 4.13
N THR A 25 7.06 16.50 3.00
CA THR A 25 6.07 17.61 2.95
C THR A 25 4.72 17.24 3.60
N ASP A 26 4.32 15.98 3.55
CA ASP A 26 3.08 15.48 4.18
C ASP A 26 3.25 14.03 4.67
N GLY A 27 4.18 13.85 5.61
CA GLY A 27 4.56 12.52 6.10
C GLY A 27 3.45 11.81 6.90
N GLU A 28 2.63 12.56 7.64
CA GLU A 28 1.49 11.98 8.38
C GLU A 28 0.47 11.38 7.40
N PHE A 29 0.11 12.13 6.36
CA PHE A 29 -0.82 11.63 5.35
C PHE A 29 -0.28 10.37 4.66
N MET A 30 1.01 10.33 4.33
CA MET A 30 1.64 9.13 3.76
C MET A 30 1.60 7.93 4.72
N GLN A 31 1.80 8.14 6.01
CA GLN A 31 1.65 7.06 6.99
C GLN A 31 0.21 6.55 7.07
N ILE A 32 -0.79 7.44 7.07
CA ILE A 32 -2.20 7.05 7.07
C ILE A 32 -2.53 6.24 5.83
N LEU A 33 -2.14 6.74 4.65
CA LEU A 33 -2.37 6.10 3.36
C LEU A 33 -1.79 4.68 3.33
N GLN A 34 -0.52 4.53 3.69
CA GLN A 34 0.15 3.23 3.65
C GLN A 34 -0.41 2.26 4.69
N LYS A 35 -0.71 2.72 5.92
CA LYS A 35 -1.32 1.88 6.95
C LYS A 35 -2.73 1.43 6.59
N PHE A 36 -3.49 2.27 5.88
CA PHE A 36 -4.82 1.91 5.39
C PHE A 36 -4.74 0.89 4.25
N ILE A 37 -3.94 1.18 3.22
CA ILE A 37 -3.82 0.30 2.04
C ILE A 37 -3.20 -1.04 2.43
N PHE A 38 -2.01 -1.03 3.03
CA PHE A 38 -1.22 -2.23 3.25
C PHE A 38 -1.50 -2.89 4.60
N GLY A 39 -1.91 -2.13 5.62
CA GLY A 39 -2.24 -2.68 6.94
C GLY A 39 -3.67 -3.21 7.08
N GLU A 40 -4.60 -2.76 6.23
CA GLU A 40 -6.02 -3.14 6.29
C GLU A 40 -6.55 -3.66 4.94
N VAL A 41 -6.63 -2.81 3.91
CA VAL A 41 -7.32 -3.13 2.64
C VAL A 41 -6.69 -4.34 1.94
N PHE A 42 -5.37 -4.48 1.96
CA PHE A 42 -4.66 -5.61 1.35
C PHE A 42 -4.99 -6.97 1.98
N TYR A 43 -5.50 -6.97 3.21
CA TYR A 43 -5.87 -8.19 3.94
C TYR A 43 -7.38 -8.47 3.89
N LEU A 44 -8.18 -7.62 3.23
CA LEU A 44 -9.63 -7.80 3.08
C LEU A 44 -9.97 -8.57 1.80
N GLY A 45 -10.84 -9.58 1.91
CA GLY A 45 -11.28 -10.40 0.78
C GLY A 45 -10.28 -11.47 0.36
N SER A 46 -10.61 -12.22 -0.70
CA SER A 46 -9.90 -13.43 -1.12
C SER A 46 -8.99 -13.26 -2.35
N LEU A 47 -8.83 -12.02 -2.85
CA LEU A 47 -7.97 -11.77 -4.01
C LEU A 47 -6.49 -11.89 -3.63
N ASP A 48 -5.73 -12.56 -4.48
CA ASP A 48 -4.28 -12.64 -4.37
C ASP A 48 -3.59 -11.31 -4.71
N SER A 49 -2.31 -11.17 -4.34
CA SER A 49 -1.55 -9.94 -4.57
C SER A 49 -1.47 -9.57 -6.06
N ARG A 50 -1.35 -10.55 -6.97
CA ARG A 50 -1.23 -10.27 -8.42
C ARG A 50 -2.50 -9.64 -8.98
N THR A 51 -3.65 -10.17 -8.59
CA THR A 51 -4.96 -9.69 -9.03
C THR A 51 -5.23 -8.30 -8.45
N ARG A 52 -4.84 -8.04 -7.20
CA ARG A 52 -4.92 -6.70 -6.60
C ARG A 52 -4.08 -5.68 -7.34
N GLU A 53 -2.83 -6.02 -7.66
CA GLU A 53 -1.96 -5.12 -8.43
C GLU A 53 -2.50 -4.86 -9.83
N LEU A 54 -3.07 -5.87 -10.50
CA LEU A 54 -3.71 -5.68 -11.80
C LEU A 54 -4.87 -4.66 -11.71
N VAL A 55 -5.70 -4.74 -10.67
CA VAL A 55 -6.76 -3.75 -10.41
C VAL A 55 -6.16 -2.37 -10.17
N THR A 56 -5.11 -2.26 -9.34
CA THR A 56 -4.42 -0.99 -9.07
C THR A 56 -3.89 -0.36 -10.37
N VAL A 57 -3.15 -1.11 -11.19
CA VAL A 57 -2.60 -0.63 -12.47
C VAL A 57 -3.71 -0.21 -13.42
N THR A 58 -4.82 -0.96 -13.48
CA THR A 58 -5.98 -0.61 -14.32
C THR A 58 -6.57 0.75 -13.91
N VAL A 59 -6.79 0.95 -12.61
CA VAL A 59 -7.35 2.21 -12.08
C VAL A 59 -6.40 3.38 -12.31
N LEU A 60 -5.11 3.20 -12.04
CA LEU A 60 -4.10 4.25 -12.28
C LEU A 60 -3.98 4.60 -13.76
N THR A 61 -4.11 3.62 -14.66
CA THR A 61 -4.08 3.84 -16.11
C THR A 61 -5.27 4.68 -16.56
N VAL A 62 -6.49 4.34 -16.12
CA VAL A 62 -7.71 5.09 -16.45
C VAL A 62 -7.64 6.54 -15.94
N ASN A 63 -7.07 6.74 -14.75
CA ASN A 63 -6.90 8.07 -14.16
C ASN A 63 -5.71 8.85 -14.74
N GLN A 64 -4.87 8.25 -15.60
CA GLN A 64 -3.62 8.83 -16.08
C GLN A 64 -2.65 9.22 -14.95
N THR A 65 -2.64 8.42 -13.88
CA THR A 65 -1.80 8.62 -12.69
C THR A 65 -0.83 7.45 -12.47
N LEU A 66 -0.60 6.62 -13.49
CA LEU A 66 0.46 5.62 -13.43
C LEU A 66 1.81 6.36 -13.48
N PRO A 67 2.68 6.21 -12.45
CA PRO A 67 3.93 6.93 -12.35
C PRO A 67 4.98 6.50 -13.37
#